data_AF-A0A819MJQ3-F1
#
_entry.id   AF-A0A819MJQ3-F1
#
_cell.length_a   1.000
_cell.length_b   1.000
_cell.length_c   1.000
_cell.angle_alpha   90.00
_cell.angle_beta   90.00
_cell.angle_gamma   90.00
#
_symmetry.space_group_name_H-M   'P 1'
#
loop_
_entity.id
_entity.type
_entity.pdbx_description
1 polymer ?
#
loop_
_entity_poly.entity_id
_entity_poly.type
_entity_poly.pdbx_seq_one_letter_code
_entity_poly.pdbx_strand_id
1 'polypeptide(L)'
;MKVMMDTGANRSFISIKALDPSYGKQFINKSHSRVILADGYTSLSVFGTMNLFIVMDDMSTSIKALFVKELCANCILGMDFIHKYRLIINTEEQIVSISDNYKCITLKFDINKGDIRYPVRLINNVRIPPKRTVTVPVSVELSSAKVLFRPCFKLQQRLPIFMLNSSLTINHHTSSISFHNPTTYSCLLPKGNILETITIPTLSFKRNSIIDHRSVNNNITNLTRHIDNPEQQDRVETLLNQFAKLLGTSKLTIATNVKSHAIKTLDHPRPVSKPYYSTPSEQEEMYKMIQELLHFG
;
A
#
# COMPACT_ATOMS: atom_id res chain seq x y z
N MET A 1 2.18 8.71 -6.73
CA MET A 1 3.19 9.17 -5.75
C MET A 1 4.56 8.86 -6.35
N LYS A 2 5.51 9.79 -6.36
CA LYS A 2 6.90 9.50 -6.77
C LYS A 2 7.66 8.94 -5.58
N VAL A 3 8.13 7.71 -5.69
CA VAL A 3 8.88 7.02 -4.64
C VAL A 3 10.32 6.88 -5.09
N MET A 4 11.25 7.23 -4.21
CA MET A 4 12.68 7.05 -4.41
C MET A 4 13.15 5.89 -3.53
N MET A 5 13.90 4.94 -4.10
CA MET A 5 14.62 3.93 -3.33
C MET A 5 16.03 4.45 -3.11
N ASP A 6 16.46 4.58 -1.86
CA ASP A 6 17.71 5.24 -1.49
C ASP A 6 18.54 4.35 -0.57
N THR A 7 19.63 3.81 -1.10
CA THR A 7 20.55 2.95 -0.35
C THR A 7 21.42 3.73 0.65
N GLY A 8 21.51 5.07 0.52
CA GLY A 8 22.22 5.93 1.46
C GLY A 8 21.40 6.32 2.69
N ALA A 9 20.07 6.14 2.63
CA ALA A 9 19.18 6.46 3.72
C ALA A 9 18.96 5.25 4.64
N ASN A 10 19.27 5.37 5.94
CA ASN A 10 19.03 4.28 6.90
C ASN A 10 17.54 4.08 7.27
N ARG A 11 16.69 5.07 7.00
CA ARG A 11 15.28 5.09 7.35
C ARG A 11 14.43 5.49 6.16
N SER A 12 13.18 5.06 6.16
CA SER A 12 12.19 5.51 5.17
C SER A 12 11.53 6.82 5.61
N PHE A 13 11.25 7.71 4.66
CA PHE A 13 10.67 9.03 4.89
C PHE A 13 9.45 9.28 4.00
N ILE A 14 8.50 10.08 4.46
CA ILE A 14 7.36 10.53 3.66
C ILE A 14 7.08 12.02 3.90
N SER A 15 6.88 12.75 2.81
CA SER A 15 6.59 14.18 2.86
C SER A 15 5.13 14.44 3.24
N ILE A 16 4.87 15.47 4.03
CA ILE A 16 3.52 16.01 4.26
C ILE A 16 2.77 16.33 2.98
N LYS A 17 3.48 16.80 1.94
CA LYS A 17 2.87 17.12 0.64
C LYS A 17 2.37 15.87 -0.10
N ALA A 18 2.86 14.69 0.26
CA ALA A 18 2.43 13.41 -0.32
C ALA A 18 1.16 12.86 0.33
N LEU A 19 0.80 13.35 1.52
CA LEU A 19 -0.37 12.91 2.24
C LEU A 19 -1.59 13.73 1.87
N ASP A 20 -2.74 13.06 1.91
CA ASP A 20 -4.02 13.71 1.76
C ASP A 20 -4.27 14.61 2.99
N PRO A 21 -4.74 15.86 2.82
CA PRO A 21 -5.04 16.75 3.94
C PRO A 21 -5.96 16.13 5.00
N SER A 22 -6.84 15.20 4.60
CA SER A 22 -7.73 14.47 5.52
C SER A 22 -6.99 13.53 6.49
N TYR A 23 -5.80 13.05 6.15
CA TYR A 23 -5.00 12.15 7.00
C TYR A 23 -4.13 12.90 8.02
N GLY A 24 -3.97 14.22 7.88
CA GLY A 24 -2.95 15.02 8.55
C GLY A 24 -3.07 15.19 10.07
N LYS A 25 -4.08 14.60 10.73
CA LYS A 25 -4.27 14.78 12.19
C LYS A 25 -4.33 13.50 13.02
N GLN A 26 -4.76 12.36 12.46
CA GLN A 26 -5.08 11.18 13.28
C GLN A 26 -3.95 10.14 13.45
N PHE A 27 -2.96 10.12 12.55
CA PHE A 27 -2.00 8.99 12.48
C PHE A 27 -0.54 9.38 12.75
N ILE A 28 -0.30 10.59 13.24
CA ILE A 28 1.04 11.07 13.53
C ILE A 28 1.29 10.87 15.01
N ASN A 29 2.09 9.86 15.36
CA ASN A 29 2.69 9.82 16.69
C ASN A 29 3.67 11.00 16.76
N LYS A 30 3.26 12.08 17.43
CA LYS A 30 3.99 13.35 17.48
C LYS A 30 5.25 13.19 18.32
N SER A 31 6.32 12.75 17.68
CA SER A 31 7.68 12.83 18.19
C SER A 31 8.42 13.89 17.39
N HIS A 32 8.73 15.03 18.01
CA HIS A 32 9.61 16.00 17.39
C HIS A 32 11.03 15.50 17.54
N SER A 33 11.60 15.02 16.43
CA SER A 33 13.00 14.60 16.38
C SER A 33 13.68 15.25 15.19
N ARG A 34 15.01 15.33 15.25
CA ARG A 34 15.83 15.74 14.10
C ARG A 34 16.58 14.54 13.59
N VAL A 35 16.68 14.42 12.27
CA VAL A 35 17.54 13.44 11.60
C VAL A 35 18.64 14.20 10.89
N ILE A 36 19.88 13.76 11.05
CA ILE A 36 21.03 14.33 10.36
C ILE A 36 21.15 13.63 9.01
N LEU A 37 21.30 14.40 7.93
CA LEU A 37 21.51 13.88 6.59
C LEU A 37 22.94 13.35 6.41
N ALA A 38 23.19 12.72 5.27
CA ALA A 38 24.49 12.12 4.97
C ALA A 38 25.66 13.13 4.94
N ASP A 39 25.38 14.43 4.79
CA ASP A 39 26.40 15.48 4.85
C ASP A 39 26.90 15.76 6.28
N GLY A 40 26.24 15.24 7.30
CA GLY A 40 26.61 15.44 8.71
C GLY A 40 26.21 16.82 9.29
N TYR A 41 25.75 17.76 8.47
CA TYR A 41 25.47 19.13 8.87
C TYR A 41 24.00 19.51 8.71
N THR A 42 23.35 19.02 7.66
CA THR A 42 21.95 19.34 7.40
C THR A 42 21.06 18.47 8.28
N SER A 43 20.14 19.11 8.98
CA SER A 43 19.14 18.42 9.78
C SER A 43 17.75 18.52 9.17
N LEU A 44 17.04 17.40 9.16
CA LEU A 44 15.66 17.30 8.70
C LEU A 44 14.74 17.20 9.93
N SER A 45 13.77 18.10 10.01
CA SER A 45 12.78 18.10 11.09
C SER A 45 11.72 17.02 10.84
N VAL A 46 11.64 16.07 11.77
CA VAL A 46 10.66 14.98 11.79
C VAL A 46 9.51 15.38 12.71
N PHE A 47 8.29 15.34 12.19
CA PHE A 47 7.06 15.68 12.90
C PHE A 47 6.44 14.47 13.61
N GLY A 48 6.85 13.27 13.22
CA GLY A 48 6.40 12.03 13.82
C GLY A 48 6.74 10.81 12.98
N THR A 49 6.10 9.71 13.31
CA THR A 49 6.23 8.46 12.56
C THR A 49 4.87 7.92 12.16
N MET A 50 4.80 7.20 11.04
CA MET A 50 3.58 6.55 10.58
C MET A 50 3.87 5.23 9.86
N ASN A 51 2.93 4.30 9.95
CA ASN A 51 2.99 3.06 9.17
C ASN A 51 2.47 3.35 7.76
N LEU A 52 3.39 3.36 6.80
CA LEU A 52 3.10 3.52 5.38
C LEU A 52 2.81 2.16 4.76
N PHE A 53 1.65 2.03 4.11
CA PHE A 53 1.29 0.85 3.32
C PHE A 53 1.55 1.14 1.84
N ILE A 54 2.36 0.30 1.21
CA ILE A 54 2.80 0.47 -0.18
C ILE A 54 2.40 -0.77 -0.95
N VAL A 55 1.58 -0.58 -1.98
CA VAL A 55 1.20 -1.64 -2.91
C VAL A 55 2.03 -1.51 -4.18
N MET A 56 2.79 -2.54 -4.50
CA MET A 56 3.61 -2.65 -5.71
C MET A 56 3.12 -3.86 -6.49
N ASP A 57 2.49 -3.61 -7.64
CA ASP A 57 1.74 -4.61 -8.40
C ASP A 57 0.67 -5.29 -7.53
N ASP A 58 0.84 -6.58 -7.22
CA ASP A 58 -0.05 -7.40 -6.40
C ASP A 58 0.60 -7.77 -5.04
N MET A 59 1.69 -7.10 -4.67
CA MET A 59 2.34 -7.21 -3.37
C MET A 59 1.98 -6.01 -2.48
N SER A 60 1.47 -6.30 -1.29
CA SER A 60 1.21 -5.28 -0.26
C SER A 60 2.31 -5.29 0.78
N THR A 61 2.93 -4.13 1.02
CA THR A 61 4.03 -3.96 1.96
C THR A 61 3.71 -2.87 2.98
N SER A 62 4.40 -2.89 4.12
CA SER A 62 4.26 -1.92 5.19
C SER A 62 5.61 -1.51 5.76
N ILE A 63 5.81 -0.24 6.05
CA ILE A 63 7.04 0.27 6.68
C ILE A 63 6.74 1.44 7.60
N LYS A 64 7.46 1.53 8.72
CA LYS A 64 7.36 2.69 9.61
C LYS A 64 8.21 3.82 9.04
N ALA A 65 7.58 4.80 8.42
CA ALA A 65 8.24 5.94 7.81
C ALA A 65 8.26 7.16 8.76
N LEU A 66 9.34 7.94 8.66
CA LEU A 66 9.48 9.22 9.34
C LEU A 66 8.75 10.30 8.54
N PHE A 67 7.93 11.07 9.23
CA PHE A 67 7.08 12.09 8.64
C PHE A 67 7.76 13.45 8.65
N VAL A 68 7.96 14.06 7.49
CA VAL A 68 8.80 15.27 7.32
C VAL A 68 8.10 16.31 6.44
N LYS A 69 8.48 17.59 6.57
CA LYS A 69 7.84 18.69 5.82
C LYS A 69 8.19 18.65 4.34
N GLU A 70 9.49 18.57 4.03
CA GLU A 70 9.97 18.68 2.66
C GLU A 70 10.96 17.57 2.34
N LEU A 71 10.78 16.99 1.16
CA LEU A 71 11.64 15.98 0.56
C LEU A 71 11.71 16.26 -0.94
N CYS A 72 12.81 15.85 -1.57
CA CYS A 72 12.96 15.89 -3.03
C CYS A 72 12.02 14.92 -3.76
N ALA A 73 11.51 13.91 -3.05
CA ALA A 73 10.51 12.95 -3.52
C ALA A 73 9.26 12.96 -2.62
N ASN A 74 8.17 12.33 -3.05
CA ASN A 74 7.00 12.20 -2.16
C ASN A 74 7.29 11.24 -1.00
N CYS A 75 8.06 10.18 -1.28
CA CYS A 75 8.47 9.18 -0.30
C CYS A 75 9.88 8.67 -0.66
N ILE A 76 10.70 8.44 0.35
CA ILE A 76 12.02 7.81 0.25
C ILE A 76 11.94 6.48 1.01
N LEU A 77 12.28 5.38 0.35
CA LEU A 77 12.41 4.06 0.94
C LEU A 77 13.88 3.78 1.18
N GLY A 78 14.26 3.78 2.46
CA GLY A 78 15.64 3.58 2.88
C GLY A 78 16.01 2.10 3.03
N MET A 79 17.19 1.86 3.58
CA MET A 79 17.73 0.55 3.89
C MET A 79 16.83 -0.28 4.82
N ASP A 80 16.03 0.36 5.67
CA ASP A 80 15.02 -0.32 6.50
C ASP A 80 13.95 -1.03 5.66
N PHE A 81 13.48 -0.41 4.58
CA PHE A 81 12.58 -1.03 3.62
C PHE A 81 13.30 -2.08 2.77
N ILE A 82 14.47 -1.73 2.24
CA ILE A 82 15.27 -2.57 1.34
C ILE A 82 15.61 -3.90 2.02
N HIS A 83 16.09 -3.86 3.26
CA HIS A 83 16.39 -5.08 4.02
C HIS A 83 15.14 -5.87 4.39
N LYS A 84 14.07 -5.19 4.82
CA LYS A 84 12.82 -5.86 5.23
C LYS A 84 12.22 -6.69 4.10
N TYR A 85 12.30 -6.20 2.87
CA TYR A 85 11.73 -6.84 1.69
C TYR A 85 12.77 -7.36 0.71
N ARG A 86 14.00 -7.65 1.21
CA ARG A 86 15.11 -8.26 0.47
C ARG A 86 15.21 -7.72 -0.95
N LEU A 87 15.22 -6.40 -1.06
CA LEU A 87 15.12 -5.70 -2.32
C LEU A 87 16.46 -5.81 -3.06
N ILE A 88 16.40 -6.29 -4.30
CA ILE A 88 17.55 -6.49 -5.19
C ILE A 88 17.41 -5.49 -6.33
N ILE A 89 18.34 -4.54 -6.40
CA ILE A 89 18.47 -3.60 -7.52
C ILE A 89 19.53 -4.17 -8.46
N ASN A 90 19.10 -4.63 -9.63
CA ASN A 90 20.02 -5.00 -10.71
C ASN A 90 20.03 -3.87 -11.74
N THR A 91 21.09 -3.07 -11.72
CA THR A 91 21.26 -1.92 -12.61
C THR A 91 21.56 -2.34 -14.05
N GLU A 92 22.21 -3.50 -14.25
CA GLU A 92 22.56 -4.01 -15.58
C GLU A 92 21.31 -4.45 -16.35
N GLU A 93 20.46 -5.25 -15.69
CA GLU A 93 19.18 -5.71 -16.25
C GLU A 93 18.08 -4.66 -16.16
N GLN A 94 18.38 -3.54 -15.49
CA GLN A 94 17.46 -2.48 -15.17
C GLN A 94 16.19 -3.01 -14.45
N ILE A 95 16.36 -3.80 -13.40
CA ILE A 95 15.24 -4.34 -12.61
C ILE A 95 15.39 -4.08 -11.12
N VAL A 96 14.25 -3.99 -10.44
CA VAL A 96 14.11 -4.04 -8.99
C VAL A 96 13.27 -5.25 -8.64
N SER A 97 13.87 -6.22 -7.98
CA SER A 97 13.13 -7.34 -7.40
C SER A 97 12.87 -7.10 -5.93
N ILE A 98 11.66 -7.37 -5.48
CA ILE A 98 11.22 -7.18 -4.10
C ILE A 98 10.65 -8.51 -3.65
N SER A 99 11.14 -9.04 -2.54
CA SER A 99 10.69 -10.33 -2.04
C SER A 99 10.29 -10.28 -0.57
N ASP A 100 9.13 -10.88 -0.28
CA ASP A 100 8.81 -11.30 1.08
C ASP A 100 8.99 -12.82 1.20
N ASN A 101 8.59 -13.38 2.33
CA ASN A 101 8.74 -14.82 2.59
C ASN A 101 7.87 -15.70 1.67
N TYR A 102 6.94 -15.13 0.92
CA TYR A 102 5.93 -15.85 0.14
C TYR A 102 5.99 -15.54 -1.36
N LYS A 103 6.54 -14.38 -1.73
CA LYS A 103 6.42 -13.84 -3.07
C LYS A 103 7.65 -13.02 -3.45
N CYS A 104 8.03 -13.11 -4.72
CA CYS A 104 8.97 -12.20 -5.36
C CYS A 104 8.24 -11.48 -6.50
N ILE A 105 8.31 -10.15 -6.51
CA ILE A 105 7.89 -9.32 -7.64
C ILE A 105 9.13 -8.72 -8.30
N THR A 106 9.13 -8.60 -9.61
CA THR A 106 10.21 -7.96 -10.37
C THR A 106 9.64 -6.81 -11.18
N LEU A 107 10.10 -5.61 -10.87
CA LEU A 107 9.76 -4.37 -11.54
C LEU A 107 10.90 -4.01 -12.47
N LYS A 108 10.62 -3.63 -13.71
CA LYS A 108 11.66 -3.10 -14.61
C LYS A 108 11.78 -1.59 -14.38
N PHE A 109 12.99 -1.06 -14.25
CA PHE A 109 13.19 0.38 -14.26
C PHE A 109 12.79 0.92 -15.63
N ASP A 110 11.86 1.87 -15.64
CA ASP A 110 11.41 2.54 -16.85
C ASP A 110 12.41 3.68 -17.16
N ILE A 111 13.68 3.35 -17.45
CA ILE A 111 14.76 4.35 -17.56
C ILE A 111 14.67 5.13 -18.88
N ASN A 112 14.05 4.57 -19.92
CA ASN A 112 14.13 5.15 -21.26
C ASN A 112 12.85 5.09 -22.11
N LYS A 113 11.70 4.68 -21.57
CA LYS A 113 10.45 4.87 -22.29
C LYS A 113 9.82 6.12 -21.73
N GLY A 114 10.04 7.27 -22.40
CA GLY A 114 9.17 8.42 -22.21
C GLY A 114 7.74 7.90 -22.23
N ASP A 115 6.98 8.14 -21.15
CA ASP A 115 5.72 7.45 -20.81
C ASP A 115 5.12 6.76 -22.05
N ILE A 116 5.09 5.42 -22.14
CA ILE A 116 4.47 4.80 -23.32
C ILE A 116 3.02 5.27 -23.36
N ARG A 117 2.76 6.19 -24.28
CA ARG A 117 1.56 6.96 -24.39
C ARG A 117 0.78 6.36 -25.53
N TYR A 118 -0.30 5.67 -25.21
CA TYR A 118 -1.17 5.10 -26.23
C TYR A 118 -2.22 6.14 -26.57
N PRO A 119 -2.27 6.67 -27.81
CA PRO A 119 -3.28 7.63 -28.20
C PRO A 119 -4.66 6.98 -28.15
N VAL A 120 -5.60 7.64 -27.51
CA VAL A 120 -7.02 7.28 -27.49
C VAL A 120 -7.71 8.05 -28.61
N ARG A 121 -8.15 7.33 -29.65
CA ARG A 121 -8.73 7.94 -30.86
C ARG A 121 -10.22 7.69 -30.94
N LEU A 122 -10.96 8.67 -31.43
CA LEU A 122 -12.39 8.53 -31.70
C LEU A 122 -12.64 7.60 -32.90
N ILE A 123 -13.48 6.57 -32.76
CA ILE A 123 -13.71 5.59 -33.84
C ILE A 123 -14.60 6.15 -34.96
N ASN A 124 -15.58 6.96 -34.61
CA ASN A 124 -16.60 7.50 -35.51
C ASN A 124 -16.75 9.01 -35.31
N ASN A 125 -17.29 9.72 -36.30
CA ASN A 125 -17.75 11.10 -36.09
C ASN A 125 -18.86 11.08 -35.02
N VAL A 126 -18.76 11.93 -34.00
CA VAL A 126 -19.76 12.02 -32.94
C VAL A 126 -20.30 13.43 -32.88
N ARG A 127 -21.62 13.55 -32.94
CA ARG A 127 -22.32 14.78 -32.59
C ARG A 127 -22.82 14.69 -31.15
N ILE A 128 -22.30 15.54 -30.26
CA ILE A 128 -22.71 15.62 -28.86
C ILE A 128 -23.81 16.69 -28.75
N PRO A 129 -25.07 16.31 -28.46
CA PRO A 129 -26.16 17.28 -28.37
C PRO A 129 -25.97 18.28 -27.22
N PRO A 130 -26.64 19.45 -27.27
CA PRO A 130 -26.65 20.41 -26.17
C PRO A 130 -27.11 19.77 -24.85
N LYS A 131 -26.49 20.15 -23.72
CA LYS A 131 -26.86 19.73 -22.35
C LYS A 131 -26.98 18.21 -22.17
N ARG A 132 -26.25 17.41 -22.94
CA ARG A 132 -26.29 15.94 -22.87
C ARG A 132 -24.93 15.33 -22.63
N THR A 133 -24.96 14.15 -22.00
CA THR A 133 -23.82 13.26 -21.88
C THR A 133 -23.94 12.15 -22.91
N VAL A 134 -22.89 11.91 -23.68
CA VAL A 134 -22.84 10.85 -24.70
C VAL A 134 -21.63 9.97 -24.44
N THR A 135 -21.85 8.67 -24.38
CA THR A 135 -20.79 7.66 -24.32
C THR A 135 -20.43 7.24 -25.73
N VAL A 136 -19.16 7.31 -26.08
CA VAL A 136 -18.67 7.05 -27.43
C VAL A 136 -17.58 6.00 -27.41
N PRO A 137 -17.52 5.14 -28.43
CA PRO A 137 -16.46 4.15 -28.54
C PRO A 137 -15.16 4.81 -29.01
N VAL A 138 -14.06 4.39 -28.40
CA VAL A 138 -12.71 4.87 -28.67
C VAL A 138 -11.77 3.71 -28.95
N SER A 139 -10.83 3.90 -29.87
CA SER A 139 -9.79 2.92 -30.18
C SER A 139 -8.50 3.24 -29.44
N VAL A 140 -7.84 2.20 -28.96
CA VAL A 140 -6.56 2.28 -28.25
C VAL A 140 -5.66 1.17 -28.78
N GLU A 141 -4.36 1.44 -28.95
CA GLU A 141 -3.39 0.46 -29.46
C GLU A 141 -3.11 -0.71 -28.48
N LEU A 142 -3.79 -0.77 -27.33
CA LEU A 142 -3.70 -1.86 -26.36
C LEU A 142 -4.75 -2.95 -26.64
N SER A 143 -4.36 -4.22 -26.66
CA SER A 143 -5.29 -5.33 -26.89
C SER A 143 -6.25 -5.53 -25.72
N SER A 144 -5.73 -5.54 -24.48
CA SER A 144 -6.54 -5.55 -23.26
C SER A 144 -5.80 -4.93 -22.08
N ALA A 145 -6.47 -4.08 -21.29
CA ALA A 145 -5.93 -3.48 -20.07
C ALA A 145 -7.01 -2.70 -19.29
N LYS A 146 -6.83 -2.55 -17.98
CA LYS A 146 -7.55 -1.55 -17.20
C LYS A 146 -6.64 -0.35 -16.94
N VAL A 147 -6.96 0.80 -17.52
CA VAL A 147 -6.11 2.01 -17.49
C VAL A 147 -6.85 3.19 -16.89
N LEU A 148 -6.11 4.20 -16.42
CA LEU A 148 -6.67 5.47 -16.03
C LEU A 148 -6.60 6.44 -17.21
N PHE A 149 -7.75 6.94 -17.62
CA PHE A 149 -7.89 7.99 -18.63
C PHE A 149 -7.99 9.34 -17.94
N ARG A 150 -7.20 10.30 -18.41
CA ARG A 150 -7.18 11.68 -17.91
C ARG A 150 -7.27 12.64 -19.07
N PRO A 151 -8.35 13.41 -19.23
CA PRO A 151 -8.58 14.40 -20.28
C PRO A 151 -7.45 15.41 -20.55
N CYS A 152 -7.30 15.78 -21.82
CA CYS A 152 -6.22 16.60 -22.32
C CYS A 152 -6.68 18.02 -22.12
N PHE A 153 -5.93 18.77 -21.34
CA PHE A 153 -6.23 20.17 -21.08
C PHE A 153 -6.34 20.97 -22.40
N LYS A 154 -5.52 20.65 -23.41
CA LYS A 154 -5.60 21.30 -24.73
C LYS A 154 -6.91 21.02 -25.47
N LEU A 155 -7.48 19.83 -25.33
CA LEU A 155 -8.77 19.47 -25.93
C LEU A 155 -9.90 20.24 -25.23
N GLN A 156 -9.87 20.27 -23.89
CA GLN A 156 -10.83 21.02 -23.07
C GLN A 156 -10.79 22.54 -23.32
N GLN A 157 -9.64 23.09 -23.68
CA GLN A 157 -9.52 24.51 -24.05
C GLN A 157 -10.11 24.84 -25.42
N ARG A 158 -10.08 23.88 -26.36
CA ARG A 158 -10.52 24.10 -27.76
C ARG A 158 -11.98 23.76 -27.98
N LEU A 159 -12.53 22.87 -27.18
CA LEU A 159 -13.89 22.37 -27.32
C LEU A 159 -14.65 22.62 -26.02
N PRO A 160 -15.86 23.18 -26.08
CA PRO A 160 -16.66 23.47 -24.89
C PRO A 160 -17.36 22.19 -24.41
N ILE A 161 -16.59 21.13 -24.18
CA ILE A 161 -17.03 19.81 -23.73
C ILE A 161 -16.25 19.41 -22.48
N PHE A 162 -16.95 18.81 -21.53
CA PHE A 162 -16.34 18.24 -20.35
C PHE A 162 -16.12 16.75 -20.55
N MET A 163 -14.90 16.33 -20.24
CA MET A 163 -14.55 14.92 -20.07
C MET A 163 -14.13 14.73 -18.62
N LEU A 164 -14.55 13.63 -18.00
CA LEU A 164 -14.15 13.28 -16.65
C LEU A 164 -12.99 12.28 -16.67
N ASN A 165 -12.12 12.37 -15.66
CA ASN A 165 -11.17 11.29 -15.36
C ASN A 165 -11.96 9.99 -15.16
N SER A 166 -11.58 8.93 -15.85
CA SER A 166 -12.29 7.65 -15.79
C SER A 166 -11.32 6.48 -15.86
N SER A 167 -11.73 5.33 -15.29
CA SER A 167 -11.02 4.08 -15.52
C SER A 167 -11.60 3.43 -16.76
N LEU A 168 -10.76 3.21 -17.76
CA LEU A 168 -11.13 2.52 -19.00
C LEU A 168 -10.80 1.05 -18.87
N THR A 169 -11.73 0.21 -19.32
CA THR A 169 -11.49 -1.22 -19.53
C THR A 169 -11.39 -1.43 -21.03
N ILE A 170 -10.18 -1.67 -21.50
CA ILE A 170 -9.88 -1.88 -22.91
C ILE A 170 -10.02 -3.37 -23.20
N ASN A 171 -10.85 -3.69 -24.20
CA ASN A 171 -11.02 -5.04 -24.73
C ASN A 171 -10.99 -4.98 -26.26
N HIS A 172 -10.16 -5.81 -26.88
CA HIS A 172 -9.97 -5.86 -28.34
C HIS A 172 -9.69 -4.48 -28.94
N HIS A 173 -8.74 -3.72 -28.38
CA HIS A 173 -8.37 -2.37 -28.86
C HIS A 173 -9.47 -1.32 -28.77
N THR A 174 -10.55 -1.59 -28.03
CA THR A 174 -11.68 -0.66 -27.89
C THR A 174 -12.04 -0.41 -26.43
N SER A 175 -12.54 0.78 -26.15
CA SER A 175 -13.15 1.18 -24.88
C SER A 175 -14.25 2.21 -25.14
N SER A 176 -14.90 2.70 -24.10
CA SER A 176 -15.90 3.78 -24.19
C SER A 176 -15.56 4.94 -23.27
N ILE A 177 -15.78 6.17 -23.73
CA ILE A 177 -15.56 7.41 -22.96
C ILE A 177 -16.84 8.25 -22.98
N SER A 178 -17.16 8.87 -21.85
CA SER A 178 -18.32 9.77 -21.74
C SER A 178 -17.90 11.23 -21.87
N PHE A 179 -18.63 11.95 -22.74
CA PHE A 179 -18.48 13.37 -22.97
C PHE A 179 -19.74 14.08 -22.51
N HIS A 180 -19.61 15.18 -21.77
CA HIS A 180 -20.72 16.05 -21.42
C HIS A 180 -20.61 17.38 -22.16
N ASN A 181 -21.63 17.76 -22.91
CA ASN A 181 -21.71 19.06 -23.56
C ASN A 181 -22.58 20.02 -22.71
N PRO A 182 -21.98 20.96 -21.97
CA PRO A 182 -22.72 21.94 -21.17
C PRO A 182 -23.38 23.05 -22.01
N THR A 183 -23.02 23.18 -23.29
CA THR A 183 -23.46 24.31 -24.11
C THR A 183 -24.90 24.16 -24.60
N THR A 184 -25.41 25.24 -25.19
CA THR A 184 -26.73 25.31 -25.84
C THR A 184 -26.71 24.85 -27.30
N TYR A 185 -25.55 24.50 -27.86
CA TYR A 185 -25.40 24.05 -29.25
C TYR A 185 -24.71 22.68 -29.34
N SER A 186 -24.88 21.98 -30.46
CA SER A 186 -24.25 20.67 -30.65
C SER A 186 -22.76 20.81 -30.98
N CYS A 187 -21.92 19.94 -30.41
CA CYS A 187 -20.49 19.86 -30.75
C CYS A 187 -20.24 18.66 -31.67
N LEU A 188 -19.43 18.83 -32.72
CA LEU A 188 -19.01 17.75 -33.61
C LEU A 188 -17.57 17.36 -33.30
N LEU A 189 -17.35 16.08 -32.99
CA LEU A 189 -16.03 15.47 -32.85
C LEU A 189 -15.75 14.61 -34.08
N PRO A 190 -14.76 14.96 -34.92
CA PRO A 190 -14.42 14.15 -36.08
C PRO A 190 -13.70 12.85 -35.66
N LYS A 191 -13.94 11.81 -36.45
CA LYS A 191 -13.27 10.50 -36.39
C LYS A 191 -11.76 10.68 -36.44
N GLY A 192 -11.04 9.84 -35.70
CA GLY A 192 -9.58 9.82 -35.69
C GLY A 192 -8.93 10.89 -34.81
N ASN A 193 -9.70 11.87 -34.30
CA ASN A 193 -9.20 12.82 -33.33
C ASN A 193 -8.61 12.09 -32.13
N ILE A 194 -7.38 12.49 -31.77
CA ILE A 194 -6.72 12.05 -30.56
C ILE A 194 -7.34 12.84 -29.41
N LEU A 195 -8.10 12.14 -28.57
CA LEU A 195 -8.70 12.71 -27.38
C LEU A 195 -7.64 12.91 -26.30
N GLU A 196 -6.75 11.92 -26.16
CA GLU A 196 -5.71 11.82 -25.14
C GLU A 196 -4.60 10.88 -25.55
N THR A 197 -3.55 10.84 -24.73
CA THR A 197 -2.73 9.65 -24.53
C THR A 197 -2.97 9.03 -23.15
N ILE A 198 -3.33 7.76 -23.09
CA ILE A 198 -3.31 7.02 -21.82
C ILE A 198 -1.88 6.56 -21.52
N THR A 199 -1.52 6.55 -20.26
CA THR A 199 -0.29 5.91 -19.78
C THR A 199 -0.69 4.65 -19.03
N ILE A 200 -0.02 3.53 -19.32
CA ILE A 200 -0.11 2.38 -18.43
C ILE A 200 0.69 2.77 -17.19
N PRO A 201 0.08 2.86 -16.00
CA PRO A 201 0.84 3.16 -14.81
C PRO A 201 1.81 1.99 -14.58
N THR A 202 3.10 2.21 -14.84
CA THR A 202 4.14 1.19 -14.62
C THR A 202 4.29 0.84 -13.14
N LEU A 203 3.75 1.67 -12.24
CA LEU A 203 3.58 1.41 -10.81
C LEU A 203 2.26 2.04 -10.33
N SER A 204 1.18 1.27 -10.28
CA SER A 204 -0.07 1.73 -9.69
C SER A 204 -0.12 1.37 -8.20
N PHE A 205 0.02 2.35 -7.32
CA PHE A 205 -0.28 2.17 -5.91
C PHE A 205 -1.80 2.05 -5.75
N LYS A 206 -2.31 0.82 -5.63
CA LYS A 206 -3.72 0.62 -5.26
C LYS A 206 -3.90 1.06 -3.81
N ARG A 207 -4.64 2.14 -3.61
CA ARG A 207 -5.28 2.47 -2.34
C ARG A 207 -6.44 1.49 -2.16
N ASN A 208 -6.47 0.85 -0.99
CA ASN A 208 -7.40 -0.18 -0.51
C ASN A 208 -7.06 -1.60 -0.95
N SER A 209 -6.49 -2.38 -0.02
CA SER A 209 -6.59 -3.83 -0.03
C SER A 209 -8.07 -4.19 0.05
N ILE A 210 -8.60 -4.79 -1.02
CA ILE A 210 -9.84 -5.54 -0.93
C ILE A 210 -9.53 -6.66 0.07
N ILE A 211 -10.14 -6.59 1.25
CA ILE A 211 -10.09 -7.66 2.23
C ILE A 211 -10.60 -8.91 1.49
N ASP A 212 -9.78 -9.95 1.41
CA ASP A 212 -10.22 -11.23 0.87
C ASP A 212 -11.23 -11.83 1.85
N HIS A 213 -12.50 -11.46 1.68
CA HIS A 213 -13.62 -11.89 2.51
C HIS A 213 -13.68 -13.41 2.63
N ARG A 214 -13.20 -14.15 1.63
CA ARG A 214 -13.16 -15.62 1.66
C ARG A 214 -12.16 -16.13 2.69
N SER A 215 -10.96 -15.55 2.70
CA SER A 215 -9.92 -15.88 3.67
C SER A 215 -10.34 -15.49 5.09
N VAL A 216 -10.99 -14.34 5.28
CA VAL A 216 -11.51 -13.90 6.59
C VAL A 216 -12.56 -14.88 7.12
N ASN A 217 -13.54 -15.24 6.29
CA ASN A 217 -14.61 -16.15 6.70
C ASN A 217 -14.08 -17.53 7.09
N ASN A 218 -13.09 -18.06 6.35
CA ASN A 218 -12.45 -19.33 6.69
C ASN A 218 -11.75 -19.28 8.05
N ASN A 219 -11.05 -18.17 8.34
CA ASN A 219 -10.37 -18.00 9.62
C ASN A 219 -11.34 -17.83 10.78
N ILE A 220 -12.43 -17.09 10.59
CA ILE A 220 -13.50 -16.95 11.59
C ILE A 220 -14.10 -18.34 11.88
N THR A 221 -14.46 -19.09 10.84
CA THR A 221 -14.99 -20.46 10.98
C THR A 221 -14.04 -21.37 11.75
N ASN A 222 -12.73 -21.30 11.46
CA ASN A 222 -11.73 -22.08 12.17
C ASN A 222 -11.59 -21.67 13.64
N LEU A 223 -11.71 -20.37 13.95
CA LEU A 223 -11.68 -19.85 15.31
C LEU A 223 -12.93 -20.24 16.10
N THR A 224 -14.09 -20.42 15.47
CA THR A 224 -15.34 -20.70 16.17
C THR A 224 -15.72 -22.17 16.22
N ARG A 225 -15.08 -23.05 15.42
CA ARG A 225 -15.46 -24.48 15.32
C ARG A 225 -15.43 -25.27 16.64
N HIS A 226 -14.74 -24.78 17.66
CA HIS A 226 -14.57 -25.47 18.93
C HIS A 226 -15.63 -25.08 19.98
N ILE A 227 -16.58 -24.21 19.62
CA ILE A 227 -17.69 -23.81 20.49
C ILE A 227 -18.84 -24.80 20.28
N ASP A 228 -19.13 -25.63 21.27
CA ASP A 228 -20.15 -26.70 21.16
C ASP A 228 -21.60 -26.17 21.09
N ASN A 229 -21.85 -24.99 21.67
CA ASN A 229 -23.16 -24.37 21.66
C ASN A 229 -23.37 -23.55 20.37
N PRO A 230 -24.33 -23.92 19.49
CA PRO A 230 -24.52 -23.26 18.20
C PRO A 230 -24.97 -21.79 18.31
N GLU A 231 -25.75 -21.42 19.33
CA GLU A 231 -26.15 -20.02 19.54
C GLU A 231 -24.97 -19.15 19.97
N GLN A 232 -24.07 -19.71 20.78
CA GLN A 232 -22.84 -19.01 21.17
C GLN A 232 -21.89 -18.88 19.99
N GLN A 233 -21.75 -19.94 19.18
CA GLN A 233 -20.95 -19.93 17.97
C GLN A 233 -21.41 -18.82 17.00
N ASP A 234 -22.72 -18.76 16.72
CA ASP A 234 -23.31 -17.75 15.81
C ASP A 234 -23.12 -16.31 16.33
N ARG A 235 -23.30 -16.10 17.64
CA ARG A 235 -23.03 -14.79 18.28
C ARG A 235 -21.57 -14.37 18.12
N VAL A 236 -20.64 -15.29 18.33
CA VAL A 236 -19.20 -15.02 18.20
C VAL A 236 -18.82 -14.77 16.74
N GLU A 237 -19.34 -15.57 15.79
CA GLU A 237 -19.09 -15.36 14.35
C GLU A 237 -19.63 -14.00 13.88
N THR A 238 -20.83 -13.62 14.32
CA THR A 238 -21.42 -12.31 14.00
C THR A 238 -20.56 -11.17 14.52
N LEU A 239 -20.08 -11.28 15.76
CA LEU A 239 -19.22 -10.27 16.38
C LEU A 239 -17.85 -10.18 15.69
N LEU A 240 -17.23 -11.31 15.36
CA LEU A 240 -15.95 -11.35 14.63
C LEU A 240 -16.10 -10.78 13.21
N ASN A 241 -17.22 -11.03 12.53
CA ASN A 241 -17.53 -10.45 11.22
C ASN A 241 -17.74 -8.93 11.31
N GLN A 242 -18.41 -8.44 12.36
CA GLN A 242 -18.59 -7.01 12.61
C GLN A 242 -17.24 -6.29 12.77
N PHE A 243 -16.27 -6.94 13.43
CA PHE A 243 -14.93 -6.41 13.64
C PHE A 243 -13.87 -6.95 12.67
N ALA A 244 -14.28 -7.58 11.56
CA ALA A 244 -13.38 -8.21 10.58
C ALA A 244 -12.33 -7.26 10.00
N LYS A 245 -12.62 -5.95 9.95
CA LYS A 245 -11.67 -4.92 9.51
C LYS A 245 -10.51 -4.70 10.48
N LEU A 246 -10.69 -5.05 11.76
CA LEU A 246 -9.67 -4.93 12.81
C LEU A 246 -8.86 -6.22 12.98
N LEU A 247 -9.44 -7.36 12.64
CA LEU A 247 -8.79 -8.66 12.68
C LEU A 247 -7.83 -8.77 11.49
N GLY A 248 -6.55 -8.48 11.74
CA GLY A 248 -5.50 -8.63 10.72
C GLY A 248 -5.42 -10.07 10.25
N THR A 249 -5.87 -10.35 9.02
CA THR A 249 -5.82 -11.69 8.43
C THR A 249 -4.47 -12.02 7.78
N SER A 250 -3.45 -11.20 8.03
CA SER A 250 -2.07 -11.56 7.69
C SER A 250 -1.74 -12.85 8.42
N LYS A 251 -1.37 -13.91 7.70
CA LYS A 251 -0.86 -15.16 8.29
C LYS A 251 0.12 -14.77 9.39
N LEU A 252 -0.16 -15.17 10.63
CA LEU A 252 0.81 -15.08 11.70
C LEU A 252 2.06 -15.78 11.20
N THR A 253 3.16 -15.03 11.08
CA THR A 253 4.47 -15.60 10.81
C THR A 253 4.90 -16.33 12.08
N ILE A 254 4.31 -17.49 12.33
CA ILE A 254 4.86 -18.42 13.31
C ILE A 254 6.22 -18.79 12.73
N ALA A 255 7.29 -18.36 13.39
CA ALA A 255 8.64 -18.70 12.99
C ALA A 255 8.80 -20.22 13.19
N THR A 256 8.48 -21.01 12.16
CA THR A 256 8.64 -22.47 12.17
C THR A 256 10.12 -22.87 12.11
N ASN A 257 10.99 -21.93 11.75
CA ASN A 257 12.45 -22.07 11.70
C ASN A 257 13.17 -21.40 12.88
N VAL A 258 12.56 -21.31 14.06
CA VAL A 258 13.35 -21.06 15.27
C VAL A 258 14.15 -22.33 15.53
N LYS A 259 15.37 -22.39 14.96
CA LYS A 259 16.38 -23.31 15.48
C LYS A 259 16.48 -23.02 16.97
N SER A 260 16.33 -24.03 17.82
CA SER A 260 16.63 -23.89 19.24
C SER A 260 18.04 -23.33 19.32
N HIS A 261 18.16 -22.04 19.65
CA HIS A 261 19.44 -21.40 19.84
C HIS A 261 19.99 -21.97 21.15
N ALA A 262 20.69 -23.10 21.06
CA ALA A 262 21.59 -23.50 22.11
C ALA A 262 22.64 -22.39 22.20
N ILE A 263 22.54 -21.56 23.23
CA ILE A 263 23.62 -20.63 23.58
C ILE A 263 24.84 -21.52 23.82
N LYS A 264 25.76 -21.54 22.85
CA LYS A 264 27.06 -22.19 23.00
C LYS A 264 27.82 -21.37 24.04
N THR A 265 27.61 -21.68 25.32
CA THR A 265 28.65 -21.45 26.29
C THR A 265 29.85 -22.24 25.79
N LEU A 266 31.02 -21.62 25.65
CA LEU A 266 32.29 -22.32 25.50
C LEU A 266 32.46 -23.32 26.67
N ASP A 267 33.59 -24.02 26.82
CA ASP A 267 33.85 -24.97 27.93
C ASP A 267 33.72 -24.37 29.36
N HIS A 268 33.26 -23.14 29.48
CA HIS A 268 32.75 -22.55 30.70
C HIS A 268 31.46 -23.25 31.15
N PRO A 269 31.39 -23.72 32.41
CA PRO A 269 30.14 -24.19 32.98
C PRO A 269 29.10 -23.10 32.83
N ARG A 270 27.84 -23.49 32.54
CA ARG A 270 26.73 -22.54 32.44
C ARG A 270 26.80 -21.60 33.64
N PRO A 271 26.67 -20.27 33.48
CA PRO A 271 26.56 -19.39 34.62
C PRO A 271 25.36 -19.86 35.44
N VAL A 272 25.66 -20.58 36.52
CA VAL A 272 24.67 -20.94 37.52
C VAL A 272 24.43 -19.64 38.28
N SER A 273 23.56 -18.80 37.74
CA SER A 273 22.98 -17.73 38.54
C SER A 273 22.28 -18.44 39.68
N LYS A 274 22.86 -18.37 40.90
CA LYS A 274 22.10 -18.71 42.09
C LYS A 274 20.82 -17.88 41.98
N PRO A 275 19.64 -18.48 42.12
CA PRO A 275 18.41 -17.69 42.16
C PRO A 275 18.65 -16.54 43.13
N TYR A 276 18.38 -15.32 42.67
CA TYR A 276 18.46 -14.15 43.53
C TYR A 276 17.72 -14.51 44.82
N TYR A 277 18.37 -14.32 45.97
CA TYR A 277 17.71 -14.52 47.24
C TYR A 277 16.52 -13.57 47.28
N SER A 278 15.33 -14.09 47.05
CA SER A 278 14.09 -13.35 47.30
C SER A 278 14.09 -12.99 48.78
N THR A 279 13.85 -11.73 49.07
CA THR A 279 13.60 -11.33 50.46
C THR A 279 12.35 -12.07 50.97
N PRO A 280 12.22 -12.33 52.28
CA PRO A 280 11.03 -12.98 52.83
C PRO A 280 9.73 -12.29 52.41
N SER A 281 9.74 -10.97 52.28
CA SER A 281 8.62 -10.17 51.78
C SER A 281 8.22 -10.51 50.34
N GLU A 282 9.18 -10.66 49.44
CA GLU A 282 8.92 -11.00 48.03
C GLU A 282 8.38 -12.43 47.88
N GLN A 283 8.82 -13.35 48.75
CA GLN A 283 8.29 -14.72 48.77
C GLN A 283 6.82 -14.77 49.19
N GLU A 284 6.45 -13.95 50.18
CA GLU A 284 5.08 -13.85 50.68
C GLU A 284 4.13 -13.24 49.63
N GLU A 285 4.57 -12.18 48.93
CA GLU A 285 3.81 -11.59 47.82
C GLU A 285 3.64 -12.58 46.65
N MET A 286 4.71 -13.28 46.27
CA MET A 286 4.66 -14.28 45.22
C MET A 286 3.71 -15.43 45.58
N TYR A 287 3.74 -15.89 46.84
CA TYR A 287 2.84 -16.92 47.33
C TYR A 287 1.37 -16.47 47.27
N LYS A 288 1.09 -15.23 47.68
CA LYS A 288 -0.25 -14.64 47.61
C LYS A 288 -0.76 -14.56 46.17
N MET A 289 0.11 -14.14 45.24
CA MET A 289 -0.23 -14.05 43.82
C MET A 289 -0.53 -15.41 43.20
N ILE A 290 0.21 -16.46 43.59
CA ILE A 290 -0.06 -17.84 43.16
C ILE A 290 -1.41 -18.33 43.70
N GLN A 291 -1.73 -18.05 44.97
CA GLN A 291 -3.01 -18.42 45.57
C GLN A 291 -4.19 -17.71 44.91
N GLU A 292 -4.06 -16.42 44.58
CA GLU A 292 -5.09 -15.69 43.84
C GLU A 292 -5.31 -16.30 42.45
N LEU A 293 -4.25 -16.64 41.71
CA LEU A 293 -4.36 -17.27 40.39
C LEU A 293 -5.04 -18.64 40.46
N LEU A 294 -4.76 -19.45 41.48
CA LEU A 294 -5.40 -20.75 41.68
C LEU A 294 -6.86 -20.65 42.13
N HIS A 295 -7.27 -19.53 42.74
CA HIS A 295 -8.64 -19.32 43.18
C HIS A 295 -9.57 -18.87 42.04
N PHE A 296 -9.03 -18.14 41.05
CA PHE A 296 -9.81 -17.56 39.95
C PHE A 296 -9.65 -18.26 38.60
N GLY A 297 -8.69 -19.18 38.44
CA GLY A 297 -8.47 -19.97 37.22
C GLY A 297 -9.14 -21.33 37.26
#